data_AF-A0A690LV78-F1
#
_entry.id   AF-A0A690LV78-F1
#
_cell.length_a   1.000
_cell.length_b   1.000
_cell.length_c   1.000
_cell.angle_alpha   90.00
_cell.angle_beta   90.00
_cell.angle_gamma   90.00
#
_symmetry.space_group_name_H-M   'P 1'
#
loop_
_entity.id
_entity.type
_entity.pdbx_description
1 polymer ?
#
loop_
_entity_poly.entity_id
_entity_poly.type
_entity_poly.pdbx_seq_one_letter_code
_entity_poly.pdbx_strand_id
1 'polypeptide(L)'
;VIASAVVAVLNFVFKDFTMGLLDLKPELRELMLPLFTLSIFLEISRTFNIVMVNALRASGDAKFPFFSGLVFMMGVSLPVGYVLCFHFGLGILGVWIGFCADEFLRGFVNAYRWKSKKWQGKALV
;
A
#
# COMPACT_ATOMS: atom_id res chain seq x y z
N VAL A 1 10.76 -7.89 1.21
CA VAL A 1 11.01 -6.66 0.41
C VAL A 1 11.65 -7.01 -0.92
N ILE A 2 12.78 -7.72 -0.95
CA ILE A 2 13.45 -8.11 -2.20
C ILE A 2 12.55 -8.99 -3.09
N ALA A 3 11.90 -10.02 -2.52
CA ALA A 3 11.01 -10.90 -3.29
C ALA A 3 9.82 -10.14 -3.93
N SER A 4 9.14 -9.28 -3.16
CA SER A 4 8.03 -8.47 -3.67
C SER A 4 8.49 -7.43 -4.70
N ALA A 5 9.66 -6.82 -4.52
CA ALA A 5 10.24 -5.92 -5.51
C ALA A 5 10.56 -6.66 -6.83
N VAL A 6 11.08 -7.89 -6.76
CA VAL A 6 11.33 -8.73 -7.94
C VAL A 6 10.04 -9.07 -8.66
N VAL A 7 8.98 -9.45 -7.94
CA VAL A 7 7.66 -9.74 -8.54
C VAL A 7 7.04 -8.50 -9.18
N ALA A 8 7.16 -7.32 -8.55
CA ALA A 8 6.65 -6.07 -9.10
C ALA A 8 7.41 -5.64 -10.37
N VAL A 9 8.75 -5.80 -10.38
CA VAL A 9 9.58 -5.53 -11.56
C VAL A 9 9.26 -6.52 -12.68
N LEU A 10 9.07 -7.80 -12.37
CA LEU A 10 8.60 -8.80 -13.35
C LEU A 10 7.24 -8.41 -13.93
N ASN A 11 6.28 -7.97 -13.11
CA ASN A 11 4.98 -7.49 -13.59
C ASN A 11 5.12 -6.28 -14.53
N PHE A 12 6.04 -5.36 -14.22
CA PHE A 12 6.31 -4.20 -15.08
C PHE A 12 6.93 -4.60 -16.42
N VAL A 13 7.85 -5.58 -16.43
CA VAL A 13 8.48 -6.10 -17.65
C VAL A 13 7.47 -6.88 -18.51
N PHE A 14 6.58 -7.65 -17.89
CA PHE A 14 5.55 -8.42 -18.57
C PHE A 14 4.24 -7.64 -18.82
N LYS A 15 4.22 -6.32 -18.59
CA LYS A 15 3.01 -5.48 -18.72
C LYS A 15 2.32 -5.66 -20.07
N ASP A 16 3.09 -5.71 -21.16
CA ASP A 16 2.55 -5.82 -22.53
C ASP A 16 2.00 -7.23 -22.81
N PHE A 17 2.57 -8.27 -22.19
CA PHE A 17 2.06 -9.62 -22.26
C PHE A 17 0.75 -9.76 -21.47
N THR A 18 0.67 -9.18 -20.27
CA THR A 18 -0.57 -9.17 -19.48
C THR A 18 -1.67 -8.36 -20.16
N MET A 19 -1.33 -7.22 -20.78
CA MET A 19 -2.28 -6.41 -21.53
C MET A 19 -2.79 -7.11 -22.79
N GLY A 20 -1.91 -7.87 -23.48
CA GLY A 20 -2.28 -8.67 -24.64
C GLY A 20 -3.12 -9.91 -24.29
N LEU A 21 -2.87 -10.54 -23.14
CA LEU A 21 -3.65 -11.70 -22.67
C LEU A 21 -5.09 -11.32 -22.30
N LEU A 22 -5.31 -10.09 -21.83
CA LEU A 22 -6.61 -9.58 -21.42
C LEU A 22 -7.42 -8.93 -22.55
N ASP A 23 -6.87 -8.87 -23.78
CA ASP A 23 -7.47 -8.28 -24.98
C ASP A 23 -8.14 -6.90 -24.70
N LEU A 24 -7.37 -6.03 -24.04
CA LEU A 24 -7.87 -4.76 -23.52
C LEU A 24 -8.07 -3.73 -24.64
N LYS A 25 -9.21 -3.05 -24.58
CA LYS A 25 -9.48 -1.86 -25.41
C LYS A 25 -8.35 -0.82 -25.25
N PRO A 26 -7.99 -0.08 -26.30
CA PRO A 26 -6.88 0.88 -26.28
C PRO A 26 -6.98 1.91 -25.15
N GLU A 27 -8.20 2.35 -24.82
CA GLU A 27 -8.48 3.27 -23.70
C GLU A 27 -8.06 2.71 -22.33
N LEU A 28 -8.25 1.41 -22.09
CA LEU A 28 -7.84 0.76 -20.84
C LEU A 28 -6.33 0.55 -20.78
N ARG A 29 -5.67 0.37 -21.94
CA ARG A 29 -4.22 0.18 -22.01
C ARG A 29 -3.47 1.43 -21.53
N GLU A 30 -3.92 2.61 -21.94
CA GLU A 30 -3.33 3.89 -21.52
C GLU A 30 -3.53 4.17 -20.03
N LEU A 31 -4.67 3.77 -19.46
CA LEU A 31 -4.93 3.85 -18.02
C LEU A 31 -4.07 2.89 -17.20
N MET A 32 -3.79 1.68 -17.71
CA MET A 32 -3.02 0.68 -16.98
C MET A 32 -1.52 0.98 -16.93
N LEU A 33 -0.94 1.63 -17.93
CA LEU A 33 0.49 1.99 -17.96
C LEU A 33 0.96 2.72 -16.68
N PRO A 34 0.32 3.81 -16.22
CA PRO A 34 0.69 4.47 -14.98
C PRO A 34 0.37 3.64 -13.73
N LEU A 35 -0.69 2.81 -13.77
CA LEU A 35 -1.02 1.89 -12.68
C LEU A 35 0.09 0.86 -12.42
N PHE A 36 0.69 0.29 -13.47
CA PHE A 36 1.80 -0.65 -13.32
C PHE A 36 3.01 -0.01 -12.61
N THR A 37 3.33 1.25 -12.91
CA THR A 37 4.39 1.98 -12.20
C THR A 37 4.03 2.24 -10.73
N LEU A 38 2.78 2.63 -10.46
CA LEU A 38 2.25 2.83 -9.11
C LEU A 38 2.26 1.54 -8.28
N SER A 39 1.99 0.39 -8.91
CA SER A 39 2.04 -0.93 -8.28
C SER A 39 3.40 -1.26 -7.70
N ILE A 40 4.50 -0.87 -8.36
CA ILE A 40 5.85 -1.11 -7.82
C ILE A 40 6.02 -0.38 -6.48
N PHE A 41 5.63 0.89 -6.41
CA PHE A 41 5.72 1.68 -5.18
C PHE A 41 4.80 1.15 -4.08
N LEU A 42 3.60 0.71 -4.46
CA LEU A 42 2.62 0.16 -3.53
C LEU A 42 3.09 -1.18 -2.96
N GLU A 43 3.69 -2.05 -3.77
CA GLU A 43 4.22 -3.35 -3.35
C GLU A 43 5.31 -3.20 -2.28
N ILE A 44 6.22 -2.23 -2.47
CA ILE A 44 7.29 -1.90 -1.52
C ILE A 44 6.67 -1.43 -0.20
N SER A 45 5.74 -0.48 -0.28
CA SER A 45 5.09 0.13 0.88
C SER A 45 4.28 -0.89 1.68
N ARG A 46 3.50 -1.73 0.99
CA ARG A 46 2.72 -2.82 1.57
C ARG A 46 3.61 -3.84 2.26
N THR A 47 4.71 -4.24 1.62
CA THR A 47 5.63 -5.22 2.22
C THR A 47 6.23 -4.68 3.51
N PHE A 48 6.64 -3.40 3.51
CA PHE A 48 7.15 -2.75 4.70
C PHE A 48 6.12 -2.71 5.83
N ASN A 49 4.88 -2.35 5.52
CA ASN A 49 3.79 -2.30 6.48
C ASN A 49 3.50 -3.67 7.10
N ILE A 50 3.37 -4.72 6.27
CA ILE A 50 3.14 -6.10 6.74
C ILE A 50 4.24 -6.57 7.69
N VAL A 51 5.50 -6.29 7.38
CA VAL A 51 6.63 -6.68 8.24
C VAL A 51 6.53 -5.98 9.60
N MET A 52 6.27 -4.67 9.62
CA MET A 52 6.15 -3.91 10.87
C MET A 52 4.93 -4.33 11.71
N VAL A 53 3.78 -4.56 11.06
CA VAL A 53 2.57 -5.04 11.73
C VAL A 53 2.79 -6.41 12.35
N ASN A 54 3.40 -7.34 11.61
CA ASN A 54 3.69 -8.67 12.14
C ASN A 54 4.72 -8.63 13.28
N ALA A 55 5.73 -7.76 13.20
CA ALA A 55 6.68 -7.54 14.30
C ALA A 55 5.97 -7.02 15.56
N LEU A 56 5.12 -6.00 15.45
CA LEU A 56 4.35 -5.45 16.58
C LEU A 56 3.36 -6.46 17.17
N ARG A 57 2.73 -7.28 16.33
CA ARG A 57 1.86 -8.38 16.77
C ARG A 57 2.63 -9.45 17.54
N ALA A 58 3.80 -9.86 17.04
CA ALA A 58 4.66 -10.84 17.69
C ALA A 58 5.19 -10.35 19.05
N SER A 59 5.42 -9.05 19.21
CA SER A 59 5.84 -8.43 20.47
C SER A 59 4.69 -8.16 21.46
N GLY A 60 3.46 -8.59 21.18
CA GLY A 60 2.31 -8.44 22.08
C GLY A 60 1.54 -7.11 21.97
N ASP A 61 1.91 -6.18 21.10
CA ASP A 61 1.20 -4.92 20.87
C ASP A 61 0.30 -4.97 19.62
N ALA A 62 -0.58 -5.97 19.54
CA ALA A 62 -1.46 -6.19 18.38
C ALA A 62 -2.59 -5.14 18.24
N LYS A 63 -2.96 -4.45 19.33
CA LYS A 63 -4.06 -3.45 19.32
C LYS A 63 -3.68 -2.18 18.56
N PHE A 64 -2.41 -1.77 18.64
CA PHE A 64 -1.93 -0.55 17.98
C PHE A 64 -2.02 -0.62 16.44
N PRO A 65 -1.47 -1.64 15.75
CA PRO A 65 -1.57 -1.74 14.30
C PRO A 65 -3.01 -1.95 13.81
N PHE A 66 -3.89 -2.54 14.64
CA PHE A 66 -5.31 -2.66 14.31
C PHE A 66 -6.02 -1.29 14.28
N PHE A 67 -5.86 -0.50 15.34
CA PHE A 67 -6.46 0.85 15.41
C PHE A 67 -5.85 1.81 14.39
N SER A 68 -4.52 1.78 14.21
CA SER A 68 -3.88 2.60 13.18
C SER A 68 -4.42 2.23 11.80
N GLY A 69 -4.53 0.94 11.49
CA GLY A 69 -5.11 0.47 10.24
C GLY A 69 -6.52 1.00 9.99
N LEU A 70 -7.41 0.91 10.99
CA LEU A 70 -8.79 1.41 10.87
C LEU A 70 -8.82 2.92 10.58
N VAL A 71 -8.05 3.70 11.34
CA VAL A 71 -8.03 5.17 11.21
C VAL A 71 -7.45 5.60 9.87
N PHE A 72 -6.37 4.98 9.40
CA PHE A 72 -5.78 5.33 8.11
C PHE A 72 -6.67 4.88 6.94
N MET A 73 -7.31 3.71 7.03
CA MET A 73 -8.19 3.23 5.95
C MET A 73 -9.37 4.16 5.73
N MET A 74 -10.02 4.54 6.82
CA MET A 74 -11.21 5.37 6.77
C MET A 74 -10.89 6.86 6.66
N GLY A 75 -9.82 7.31 7.31
CA GLY A 75 -9.45 8.72 7.40
C GLY A 75 -8.49 9.22 6.33
N VAL A 76 -7.78 8.32 5.62
CA VAL A 76 -6.84 8.71 4.56
C VAL A 76 -7.22 8.05 3.23
N SER A 77 -7.27 6.72 3.16
CA SER A 77 -7.49 6.03 1.86
C SER A 77 -8.81 6.46 1.21
N LEU A 78 -9.90 6.45 1.97
CA LEU A 78 -11.24 6.84 1.51
C LEU A 78 -11.32 8.31 1.07
N PRO A 79 -10.99 9.31 1.90
CA PRO A 79 -11.12 10.71 1.51
C PRO A 79 -10.11 11.12 0.43
N VAL A 80 -8.86 10.66 0.49
CA VAL A 80 -7.85 10.97 -0.52
C VAL A 80 -8.22 10.35 -1.86
N GLY A 81 -8.67 9.09 -1.86
CA GLY A 81 -9.17 8.41 -3.05
C GLY A 81 -10.41 9.09 -3.62
N TYR A 82 -11.35 9.51 -2.77
CA TYR A 82 -12.57 10.22 -3.20
C TYR A 82 -12.24 11.57 -3.82
N VAL A 83 -11.40 12.38 -3.18
CA VAL A 83 -11.00 13.70 -3.69
C VAL A 83 -10.26 13.54 -5.03
N LEU A 84 -9.29 12.65 -5.14
CA LEU A 84 -8.55 12.48 -6.39
C LEU A 84 -9.40 11.86 -7.51
N CYS A 85 -10.31 10.95 -7.19
CA CYS A 85 -11.20 10.34 -8.17
C CYS A 85 -12.23 11.34 -8.71
N PHE A 86 -12.95 12.03 -7.82
CA PHE A 86 -14.09 12.90 -8.19
C PHE A 86 -13.69 14.35 -8.47
N HIS A 87 -12.73 14.92 -7.74
CA HIS A 87 -12.34 16.33 -7.92
C HIS A 87 -11.34 16.51 -9.06
N PHE A 88 -10.36 15.61 -9.18
CA PHE A 88 -9.33 15.67 -10.22
C PHE A 88 -9.66 14.85 -11.47
N GLY A 89 -10.79 14.11 -11.47
CA GLY A 89 -11.21 13.30 -12.61
C GLY A 89 -10.23 12.17 -12.96
N LEU A 90 -9.30 11.82 -12.07
CA LEU A 90 -8.27 10.80 -12.29
C LEU A 90 -8.84 9.37 -12.25
N GLY A 91 -10.13 9.22 -11.91
CA GLY A 91 -10.81 7.93 -11.85
C GLY A 91 -10.05 6.93 -10.98
N ILE A 92 -9.68 5.79 -11.57
CA ILE A 92 -9.01 4.70 -10.87
C ILE A 92 -7.59 5.05 -10.38
N LEU A 93 -6.91 5.98 -11.05
CA LEU A 93 -5.58 6.43 -10.62
C LEU A 93 -5.65 7.17 -9.29
N GLY A 94 -6.70 7.96 -9.07
CA GLY A 94 -6.91 8.67 -7.81
C GLY A 94 -7.09 7.72 -6.63
N VAL A 95 -7.83 6.62 -6.83
CA VAL A 95 -8.01 5.57 -5.82
C VAL A 95 -6.68 4.89 -5.49
N TRP A 96 -5.88 4.57 -6.51
CA TRP A 96 -4.56 3.95 -6.33
C TRP A 96 -3.56 4.84 -5.60
N ILE A 97 -3.56 6.14 -5.88
CA ILE A 97 -2.72 7.11 -5.15
C ILE A 97 -3.17 7.20 -3.69
N GLY A 98 -4.49 7.25 -3.42
CA GLY A 98 -5.03 7.23 -2.05
C GLY A 98 -4.63 5.97 -1.29
N PHE A 99 -4.68 4.81 -1.96
CA PHE A 99 -4.24 3.55 -1.38
C PHE A 99 -2.72 3.54 -1.11
N CYS A 100 -1.92 4.08 -2.03
CA CYS A 100 -0.48 4.19 -1.84
C CYS A 100 -0.12 5.11 -0.67
N ALA A 101 -0.80 6.25 -0.54
CA ALA A 101 -0.61 7.20 0.55
C ALA A 101 -0.98 6.58 1.91
N ASP A 102 -2.10 5.85 1.98
CA ASP A 102 -2.51 5.10 3.16
C ASP A 102 -1.44 4.10 3.62
N GLU A 103 -0.97 3.25 2.71
CA GLU A 103 0.03 2.22 3.03
C GLU A 103 1.36 2.85 3.50
N PHE A 104 1.76 3.95 2.88
CA PHE A 104 2.95 4.70 3.26
C PHE A 104 2.84 5.29 4.67
N LEU A 105 1.70 5.93 4.96
CA LEU A 105 1.43 6.54 6.27
C LEU A 105 1.34 5.50 7.38
N ARG A 106 0.66 4.37 7.13
CA ARG A 106 0.61 3.25 8.08
C ARG A 106 1.98 2.66 8.33
N GLY A 107 2.75 2.42 7.26
CA GLY A 107 4.12 1.97 7.36
C GLY A 107 4.95 2.89 8.24
N PHE A 108 4.89 4.20 8.01
CA PHE A 108 5.63 5.19 8.79
C PHE A 108 5.19 5.24 10.26
N VAL A 109 3.90 5.21 10.55
CA VAL A 109 3.36 5.23 11.92
C VAL A 109 3.75 3.97 12.68
N ASN A 110 3.67 2.80 12.05
CA ASN A 110 4.09 1.54 12.64
C ASN A 110 5.61 1.50 12.88
N ALA A 111 6.40 2.05 11.96
CA ALA A 111 7.85 2.20 12.14
C ALA A 111 8.22 3.19 13.25
N TYR A 112 7.51 4.32 13.35
CA TYR A 112 7.69 5.29 14.44
C TYR A 112 7.35 4.66 15.79
N ARG A 113 6.25 3.90 15.85
CA ARG A 113 5.85 3.14 17.05
C ARG A 113 6.89 2.10 17.43
N TRP A 114 7.45 1.38 16.45
CA TRP A 114 8.54 0.44 16.67
C TRP A 114 9.77 1.13 17.26
N LYS A 115 10.19 2.27 16.70
CA LYS A 115 11.31 3.08 17.19
C LYS A 115 11.05 3.69 18.57
N SER A 116 9.80 3.98 18.91
CA SER A 116 9.41 4.49 20.22
C SER A 116 9.62 3.48 21.36
N LYS A 117 9.92 2.20 21.09
CA LYS A 117 10.19 1.13 22.07
C LYS A 117 9.14 0.92 23.17
N LYS A 118 8.00 1.62 23.13
CA LYS A 118 6.88 1.48 24.08
C LYS A 118 6.25 0.08 24.07
N TRP A 119 6.58 -0.74 23.07
CA TRP A 119 6.23 -2.16 23.00
C TRP A 119 7.07 -3.03 23.96
N GLN A 120 8.28 -2.60 24.37
CA GLN A 120 9.14 -3.35 25.31
C GLN A 120 8.52 -3.50 26.71
N GLY A 121 7.65 -2.56 27.11
CA GLY A 121 6.93 -2.63 28.39
C GLY A 121 5.75 -3.61 28.40
N LYS A 122 5.41 -4.24 27.27
CA LYS A 122 4.35 -5.23 27.16
C LYS A 122 4.88 -6.65 26.97
N ALA A 123 6.05 -6.93 27.55
CA ALA A 123 6.61 -8.27 27.55
C ALA A 123 5.54 -9.28 28.01
N LEU A 124 5.30 -10.29 27.15
CA LEU A 124 4.57 -11.50 27.52
C LEU A 124 5.25 -12.06 28.76
N VAL A 125 4.50 -12.11 29.87
CA VAL A 125 4.80 -13.00 31.00
C VAL A 125 4.57 -14.43 30.52
#